data_AF-A0A2E3QV28-F1
#
_entry.id   AF-A0A2E3QV28-F1
#
_cell.length_a   1.000
_cell.length_b   1.000
_cell.length_c   1.000
_cell.angle_alpha   90.00
_cell.angle_beta   90.00
_cell.angle_gamma   90.00
#
_symmetry.space_group_name_H-M   'P 1'
#
loop_
_entity.id
_entity.type
_entity.pdbx_description
1 polymer ?
#
loop_
_entity_poly.entity_id
_entity_poly.type
_entity_poly.pdbx_seq_one_letter_code
_entity_poly.pdbx_strand_id
1 'polypeptide(L)'
;MATDYSLVGKRVRVHLYTREGHLLGAIEGRVADVSPGVTVGQDAAGRDIKKDLVYVLDIVPGRGPDGEEVPYTNSAGTEGEGWFAVQDVTVIEGDGPPLFAN
;
A
#
# COMPACT_ATOMS: atom_id res chain seq x y z
N MET A 1 1.25 12.82 17.94
CA MET A 1 0.78 11.43 17.88
C MET A 1 1.98 10.58 17.53
N ALA A 2 2.20 9.45 18.21
CA ALA A 2 3.26 8.53 17.83
C ALA A 2 2.88 7.86 16.51
N THR A 3 3.83 7.78 15.57
CA THR A 3 3.64 7.03 14.33
C THR A 3 3.51 5.55 14.68
N ASP A 4 2.38 4.93 14.33
CA ASP A 4 2.16 3.50 14.54
C ASP A 4 2.87 2.69 13.45
N TYR A 5 4.05 2.17 13.78
CA TYR A 5 4.87 1.33 12.92
C TYR A 5 4.51 -0.16 12.99
N SER A 6 3.37 -0.54 13.59
CA SER A 6 2.98 -1.94 13.76
C SER A 6 2.89 -2.72 12.44
N LEU A 7 2.73 -2.04 11.30
CA LEU A 7 2.68 -2.66 9.98
C LEU A 7 4.07 -2.97 9.39
N VAL A 8 5.15 -2.32 9.84
CA VAL A 8 6.49 -2.51 9.26
C VAL A 8 6.93 -3.97 9.39
N GLY A 9 7.45 -4.51 8.28
CA GLY A 9 7.89 -5.89 8.16
C GLY A 9 6.80 -6.91 7.85
N LYS A 10 5.51 -6.54 7.96
CA LYS A 10 4.39 -7.44 7.68
C LYS A 10 4.18 -7.64 6.18
N ARG A 11 3.74 -8.84 5.81
CA ARG A 11 3.26 -9.14 4.45
C ARG A 11 1.83 -8.64 4.31
N VAL A 12 1.57 -7.91 3.24
CA VAL A 12 0.30 -7.23 3.01
C VAL A 12 -0.22 -7.45 1.60
N ARG A 13 -1.54 -7.40 1.47
CA ARG A 13 -2.29 -7.33 0.23
C ARG A 13 -2.80 -5.90 0.08
N VAL A 14 -2.51 -5.27 -1.05
CA VAL A 14 -2.99 -3.94 -1.38
C VAL A 14 -4.06 -4.04 -2.45
N HIS A 15 -5.24 -3.48 -2.18
CA HIS A 15 -6.34 -3.43 -3.14
C HIS A 15 -6.19 -2.22 -4.04
N LEU A 16 -6.26 -2.44 -5.36
CA LEU A 16 -6.13 -1.41 -6.36
C LEU A 16 -7.50 -1.07 -6.94
N TYR A 17 -7.75 0.21 -7.17
CA TYR A 17 -9.03 0.70 -7.66
C TYR A 17 -8.84 1.58 -8.89
N THR A 18 -9.83 1.60 -9.79
CA THR A 18 -9.91 2.60 -10.85
C THR A 18 -10.18 3.98 -10.27
N ARG A 19 -10.02 5.01 -11.10
CA ARG A 19 -10.38 6.38 -10.71
C ARG A 19 -11.85 6.52 -10.31
N GLU A 20 -12.73 5.72 -10.92
CA GLU A 20 -14.16 5.67 -10.65
C GLU A 20 -14.50 4.87 -9.38
N GLY A 21 -13.50 4.27 -8.73
CA GLY A 21 -13.64 3.51 -7.49
C GLY A 21 -13.96 2.03 -7.67
N HIS A 22 -13.77 1.48 -8.87
CA HIS A 22 -13.98 0.04 -9.11
C HIS A 22 -12.75 -0.77 -8.74
N LEU A 23 -12.93 -1.93 -8.10
CA LEU A 23 -11.82 -2.83 -7.76
C LEU A 23 -11.16 -3.36 -9.05
N LEU A 24 -9.87 -3.08 -9.23
CA LEU A 24 -9.04 -3.61 -10.31
C LEU A 24 -8.46 -4.97 -9.97
N GLY A 25 -8.19 -5.19 -8.68
CA GLY A 25 -7.55 -6.40 -8.18
C GLY A 25 -6.72 -6.09 -6.96
N ALA A 26 -5.75 -6.95 -6.68
CA ALA A 26 -4.83 -6.73 -5.57
C ALA A 26 -3.42 -7.18 -5.94
N ILE A 27 -2.45 -6.58 -5.25
CA ILE A 27 -1.03 -6.95 -5.29
C ILE A 27 -0.59 -7.34 -3.90
N GLU A 28 0.48 -8.14 -3.79
CA GLU A 28 1.06 -8.50 -2.50
C GLU A 28 2.48 -7.98 -2.38
N GLY A 29 2.88 -7.61 -1.18
CA GLY A 29 4.24 -7.17 -0.89
C GLY A 29 4.52 -7.11 0.61
N ARG A 30 5.60 -6.43 0.98
CA ARG A 30 6.01 -6.24 2.38
C ARG A 30 6.09 -4.76 2.72
N VAL A 31 5.57 -4.37 3.88
CA VAL A 31 5.69 -2.98 4.35
C VAL A 31 7.12 -2.71 4.82
N ALA A 32 7.74 -1.67 4.28
CA ALA A 32 9.07 -1.21 4.65
C ALA A 32 9.04 0.07 5.50
N ASP A 33 8.02 0.92 5.35
CA ASP A 33 7.89 2.16 6.11
C ASP A 33 6.42 2.61 6.24
N VAL A 34 6.15 3.52 7.19
CA VAL A 34 4.83 4.12 7.45
C VAL A 34 4.98 5.63 7.61
N SER A 35 4.14 6.39 6.93
CA SER A 35 4.10 7.85 6.99
C SER A 35 2.68 8.33 7.30
N PRO A 36 2.40 8.81 8.54
CA PRO A 36 1.08 9.25 8.92
C PRO A 36 0.81 10.70 8.50
N GLY A 37 -0.45 11.03 8.24
CA GLY A 37 -0.90 12.41 7.99
C GLY A 37 -0.31 13.07 6.75
N VAL A 38 -0.04 12.29 5.69
CA VAL A 38 0.48 12.80 4.41
C VAL A 38 -0.63 13.53 3.66
N THR A 39 -0.35 14.73 3.15
CA THR A 39 -1.26 15.42 2.23
C THR A 39 -1.23 14.71 0.88
N VAL A 40 -2.35 14.14 0.47
CA VAL A 40 -2.49 13.44 -0.83
C VAL A 40 -3.29 14.22 -1.86
N GLY A 41 -3.83 15.38 -1.47
CA GLY A 41 -4.60 16.26 -2.33
C GLY A 41 -5.41 17.26 -1.53
N GLN A 42 -6.35 17.92 -2.21
CA GLN A 42 -7.30 18.84 -1.60
C GLN A 42 -8.72 18.48 -2.00
N ASP A 43 -9.69 18.72 -1.11
CA ASP A 43 -11.10 18.54 -1.41
C ASP A 43 -11.66 19.72 -2.22
N ALA A 44 -12.94 19.65 -2.61
CA ALA A 44 -13.60 20.69 -3.39
C ALA A 44 -13.68 22.06 -2.66
N ALA A 45 -13.43 22.09 -1.35
CA ALA A 45 -13.39 23.30 -0.53
C ALA A 45 -11.94 23.79 -0.29
N GLY A 46 -10.94 23.17 -0.92
CA GLY A 46 -9.53 23.53 -0.79
C GLY A 46 -8.88 23.05 0.51
N ARG A 47 -9.51 22.14 1.26
CA ARG A 47 -8.95 21.59 2.50
C ARG A 47 -8.07 20.39 2.19
N ASP A 48 -6.94 20.27 2.88
CA ASP A 48 -6.04 19.14 2.74
C ASP A 48 -6.74 17.82 3.04
N ILE A 49 -6.62 16.89 2.09
CA ILE A 49 -6.95 15.48 2.30
C ILE A 49 -5.70 14.81 2.85
N LYS A 50 -5.80 14.34 4.09
CA LYS A 50 -4.72 13.66 4.79
C LYS A 50 -4.96 12.16 4.80
N LYS A 51 -3.93 11.37 4.51
CA LYS A 51 -3.96 9.91 4.63
C LYS A 51 -2.70 9.40 5.29
N ASP A 52 -2.84 8.29 6.00
CA ASP A 52 -1.70 7.50 6.46
C ASP A 52 -1.29 6.57 5.32
N LEU A 53 0.01 6.57 5.00
CA LEU A 53 0.57 5.80 3.91
C LEU A 53 1.52 4.73 4.43
N VAL A 54 1.58 3.62 3.72
CA VAL A 54 2.61 2.59 3.88
C VAL A 54 3.44 2.48 2.61
N TYR A 55 4.74 2.29 2.78
CA TYR A 55 5.63 1.97 1.68
C TYR A 55 5.74 0.46 1.56
N VAL A 56 5.35 -0.09 0.41
CA VAL A 56 5.37 -1.53 0.14
C VAL A 56 6.45 -1.84 -0.88
N LEU A 57 7.29 -2.82 -0.57
CA LEU A 57 8.35 -3.37 -1.40
C LEU A 57 8.01 -4.82 -1.81
N ASP A 58 8.88 -5.38 -2.65
CA ASP A 58 8.81 -6.76 -3.15
C ASP A 58 7.44 -7.08 -3.75
N ILE A 59 6.86 -6.10 -4.46
CA ILE A 59 5.52 -6.23 -5.00
C ILE A 59 5.51 -7.32 -6.07
N VAL A 60 4.73 -8.35 -5.81
CA VAL A 60 4.42 -9.40 -6.79
C VAL A 60 3.04 -9.10 -7.36
N PRO A 61 2.87 -9.07 -8.70
CA PRO A 61 1.57 -8.95 -9.33
C PRO A 61 0.63 -10.02 -8.78
N GLY A 62 -0.47 -9.61 -8.17
CA GLY A 62 -1.55 -10.55 -7.84
C GLY A 62 -2.29 -10.95 -9.10
N ARG A 63 -3.19 -11.94 -8.97
CA ARG A 63 -4.08 -12.33 -10.07
C ARG A 63 -5.43 -11.64 -9.93
N GLY A 64 -5.92 -11.08 -11.02
CA GLY A 64 -7.26 -10.52 -11.12
C GLY A 64 -8.34 -11.61 -11.05
N PRO A 65 -9.63 -11.23 -11.07
CA PRO A 65 -10.75 -12.17 -10.99
C PRO A 65 -10.72 -13.25 -12.08
N ASP A 66 -10.16 -12.91 -13.24
CA ASP A 66 -10.06 -13.79 -14.41
C ASP A 66 -8.74 -14.56 -14.48
N GLY A 67 -7.88 -14.45 -13.45
CA GLY A 67 -6.61 -15.17 -13.35
C GLY A 67 -5.43 -14.49 -14.05
N GLU A 68 -5.65 -13.38 -14.74
CA GLU A 68 -4.59 -12.57 -15.37
C GLU A 68 -3.77 -11.82 -14.31
N GLU A 69 -2.48 -11.61 -14.58
CA GLU A 69 -1.64 -10.78 -13.71
C GLU A 69 -2.15 -9.34 -13.71
N VAL A 70 -2.28 -8.75 -12.53
CA VAL A 70 -2.64 -7.34 -12.38
C VAL A 70 -1.38 -6.51 -12.68
N PRO A 71 -1.31 -5.77 -13.80
CA PRO A 71 -0.14 -4.96 -14.10
C PRO A 71 -0.02 -3.86 -13.05
N TYR A 72 1.17 -3.71 -12.47
CA TYR A 72 1.47 -2.67 -11.50
C TYR A 72 2.71 -1.87 -11.89
N THR A 73 2.53 -0.56 -11.98
CA THR A 73 3.60 0.43 -12.06
C THR A 73 3.23 1.58 -11.14
N ASN A 74 4.15 2.04 -10.32
CA ASN A 74 3.90 3.13 -9.40
C ASN A 74 3.84 4.48 -10.14
N SER A 75 3.45 5.53 -9.41
CA SER A 75 3.32 6.88 -9.99
C SER A 75 4.62 7.49 -10.52
N ALA A 76 5.78 6.95 -10.14
CA ALA A 76 7.09 7.37 -10.64
C ALA A 76 7.57 6.55 -11.86
N GLY A 77 6.77 5.58 -12.33
CA GLY A 77 7.15 4.70 -13.44
C GLY A 77 8.03 3.52 -13.02
N THR A 78 8.15 3.24 -11.72
CA THR A 78 8.94 2.13 -11.17
C THR A 78 8.03 0.95 -10.82
N GLU A 79 8.55 -0.26 -10.96
CA GLU A 79 7.87 -1.51 -10.62
C GLU A 79 8.40 -2.05 -9.28
N GLY A 80 7.62 -2.90 -8.61
CA GLY A 80 8.08 -3.62 -7.41
C GLY A 80 7.96 -2.84 -6.09
N GLU A 81 7.64 -1.54 -6.12
CA GLU A 81 7.49 -0.72 -4.91
C GLU A 81 6.49 0.43 -5.04
N GLY A 82 5.93 0.90 -3.92
CA GLY A 82 5.11 2.12 -3.91
C GLY A 82 4.50 2.50 -2.57
N TRP A 83 4.00 3.74 -2.51
CA TRP A 83 3.21 4.25 -1.39
C TRP A 83 1.72 3.97 -1.59
N PHE A 84 1.07 3.44 -0.56
CA PHE A 84 -0.35 3.10 -0.57
C PHE A 84 -1.04 3.57 0.69
N ALA A 85 -2.32 3.92 0.62
CA ALA A 85 -3.07 4.30 1.81
C ALA A 85 -3.33 3.08 2.69
N VAL A 86 -3.12 3.23 4.00
CA VAL A 86 -3.31 2.14 5.00
C VAL A 86 -4.68 1.47 4.88
N GLN A 87 -5.73 2.25 4.60
CA GLN A 87 -7.11 1.77 4.44
C GLN A 87 -7.30 0.76 3.29
N ASP A 88 -6.43 0.76 2.29
CA ASP A 88 -6.51 -0.11 1.12
C ASP A 88 -5.70 -1.41 1.31
N VAL A 89 -5.09 -1.58 2.49
CA VAL A 89 -4.13 -2.63 2.82
C VAL A 89 -4.73 -3.64 3.80
N THR A 90 -4.49 -4.92 3.56
CA THR A 90 -4.86 -6.02 4.45
C THR A 90 -3.62 -6.85 4.78
N VAL A 91 -3.37 -7.11 6.06
CA VAL A 91 -2.27 -7.99 6.50
C VAL A 91 -2.63 -9.45 6.15
N ILE A 92 -1.73 -10.16 5.46
CA ILE A 92 -1.97 -11.53 5.00
C ILE A 92 -1.36 -12.56 5.96
N GLU A 93 -0.19 -12.27 6.56
CA GLU A 93 0.48 -13.13 7.54
C GLU A 93 1.26 -12.31 8.59
N GLY A 94 1.35 -12.82 9.81
CA GLY A 94 1.84 -12.09 10.99
C GLY A 94 2.62 -12.91 12.02
N ASP A 95 3.36 -13.94 11.62
CA ASP A 95 4.37 -14.62 12.46
C ASP A 95 5.66 -14.86 11.66
N GLY A 96 6.29 -13.77 11.21
CA GLY A 96 7.67 -13.77 10.76
C GLY A 96 8.52 -13.01 11.78
N PRO A 97 9.73 -13.48 12.14
CA PRO A 97 10.52 -12.82 13.18
C PRO A 97 10.76 -11.35 12.81
N PRO A 98 10.63 -10.42 13.78
CA PRO A 98 10.87 -9.00 13.54
C PRO A 98 12.31 -8.80 13.03
N LEU A 99 12.45 -8.25 11.82
CA LEU A 99 13.73 -7.89 11.25
C LEU A 99 14.19 -6.55 11.82
N PHE A 100 14.62 -6.57 13.07
CA PHE A 100 15.62 -5.63 13.58
C PHE A 100 16.69 -6.45 14.31
N ALA A 101 17.62 -6.98 13.51
CA ALA A 101 18.95 -7.31 13.98
C ALA A 101 19.91 -6.33 13.29
N ASN A 102 20.07 -5.16 13.90
CA ASN A 102 21.25 -4.31 13.81
C ASN A 102 21.33 -3.48 15.10
#